data_AF-A0A9Q6WNF3-F1
#
_entry.id   AF-A0A9Q6WNF3-F1
#
_cell.length_a   1.000
_cell.length_b   1.000
_cell.length_c   1.000
_cell.angle_alpha   90.00
_cell.angle_beta   90.00
_cell.angle_gamma   90.00
#
_symmetry.space_group_name_H-M   'P 1'
#
loop_
_entity.id
_entity.type
_entity.pdbx_description
1 polymer ?
#
loop_
_entity_poly.entity_id
_entity_poly.type
_entity_poly.pdbx_seq_one_letter_code
_entity_poly.pdbx_strand_id
1 'polypeptide(L)'
;MPINFRSTGRVSALVRTLAPRLVPPTFALLVATPVHAESTCPDYVVLPSGSVFNIARLIADTGSPEAALRKARGALNEIAANGGCPKSVRRAVCDETMAVAKKAVVALEACAHAPQADGVENDGRTAAK
;
A
#
# COMPACT_ATOMS: atom_id res chain seq x y z
N MET A 1 4.09 -26.39 -16.70
CA MET A 1 3.71 -26.77 -15.32
C MET A 1 2.51 -25.93 -14.88
N PRO A 2 1.26 -26.43 -14.96
CA PRO A 2 0.11 -25.72 -14.40
C PRO A 2 -0.23 -26.29 -13.01
N ILE A 3 -0.34 -25.41 -12.01
CA ILE A 3 -0.73 -25.78 -10.65
C ILE A 3 -2.25 -25.65 -10.54
N ASN A 4 -2.87 -26.81 -10.35
CA ASN A 4 -4.28 -27.04 -10.13
C ASN A 4 -4.78 -26.34 -8.85
N PHE A 5 -5.93 -25.66 -8.90
CA PHE A 5 -6.74 -25.45 -7.70
C PHE A 5 -8.10 -26.12 -7.88
N ARG A 6 -8.33 -27.13 -7.05
CA ARG A 6 -9.36 -28.16 -7.22
C ARG A 6 -10.68 -27.67 -6.63
N SER A 7 -11.70 -27.67 -7.47
CA SER A 7 -13.11 -27.54 -7.12
C SER A 7 -13.63 -28.87 -6.54
N THR A 8 -14.16 -28.82 -5.32
CA THR A 8 -15.01 -29.85 -4.68
C THR A 8 -15.67 -29.14 -3.49
N GLY A 9 -16.98 -29.13 -3.24
CA GLY A 9 -18.15 -29.76 -3.83
C GLY A 9 -19.30 -29.45 -2.86
N ARG A 10 -20.49 -29.11 -3.38
CA ARG A 10 -21.71 -29.01 -2.57
C ARG A 10 -22.06 -30.37 -2.00
N VAL A 11 -22.42 -30.45 -0.71
CA VAL A 11 -23.22 -31.54 -0.16
C VAL A 11 -24.20 -31.00 0.88
N SER A 12 -25.43 -31.43 0.69
CA SER A 12 -26.64 -31.05 1.40
C SER A 12 -26.77 -31.68 2.79
N ALA A 13 -27.66 -31.07 3.57
CA ALA A 13 -28.55 -31.67 4.58
C ALA A 13 -27.90 -32.23 5.86
N LEU A 14 -28.26 -31.65 7.01
CA LEU A 14 -29.33 -32.19 7.85
C LEU A 14 -29.47 -31.36 9.12
N VAL A 15 -30.69 -30.88 9.31
CA VAL A 15 -31.28 -30.49 10.59
C VAL A 15 -30.90 -31.50 11.67
N ARG A 16 -30.21 -31.03 12.71
CA ARG A 16 -30.27 -31.64 14.04
C ARG A 16 -30.42 -30.54 15.08
N THR A 17 -31.68 -30.25 15.36
CA THR A 17 -32.19 -29.62 16.56
C THR A 17 -31.52 -30.19 17.82
N LEU A 18 -30.86 -29.34 18.59
CA LEU A 18 -30.68 -29.46 20.04
C LEU A 18 -30.50 -28.04 20.62
N ALA A 19 -31.61 -27.49 21.11
CA ALA A 19 -31.61 -26.40 22.07
C ALA A 19 -31.19 -26.93 23.46
N PRO A 20 -31.16 -26.13 24.53
CA PRO A 20 -30.55 -24.81 24.72
C PRO A 20 -29.68 -24.84 26.00
N ARG A 21 -28.42 -24.39 25.99
CA ARG A 21 -27.74 -24.05 27.25
C ARG A 21 -26.93 -22.76 27.13
N LEU A 22 -27.43 -21.80 27.90
CA LEU A 22 -26.85 -20.53 28.31
C LEU A 22 -25.32 -20.59 28.40
N VAL A 23 -24.65 -19.82 27.54
CA VAL A 23 -23.60 -18.85 27.86
C VAL A 23 -23.52 -17.94 26.62
N PRO A 24 -23.61 -16.60 26.69
CA PRO A 24 -23.25 -15.77 25.57
C PRO A 24 -21.72 -15.57 25.58
N PRO A 25 -20.93 -16.23 24.71
CA PRO A 25 -19.71 -15.60 24.27
C PRO A 25 -20.15 -14.54 23.27
N THR A 26 -20.25 -13.28 23.69
CA THR A 26 -20.14 -12.16 22.77
C THR A 26 -18.74 -12.21 22.17
N PHE A 27 -18.52 -13.13 21.24
CA PHE A 27 -17.36 -13.13 20.37
C PHE A 27 -17.66 -12.03 19.35
N ALA A 28 -17.29 -10.81 19.72
CA ALA A 28 -17.23 -9.70 18.79
C ALA A 28 -16.23 -10.11 17.70
N LEU A 29 -16.74 -10.68 16.61
CA LEU A 29 -16.01 -10.78 15.35
C LEU A 29 -15.73 -9.34 14.93
N LEU A 30 -14.55 -8.84 15.29
CA LEU A 30 -13.94 -7.70 14.60
C LEU A 30 -13.77 -8.16 13.15
N VAL A 31 -14.75 -7.81 12.32
CA VAL A 31 -14.56 -7.78 10.88
C VAL A 31 -13.54 -6.67 10.67
N ALA A 32 -12.27 -7.05 10.58
CA ALA A 32 -11.22 -6.17 10.10
C ALA A 32 -11.55 -5.87 8.64
N THR A 33 -12.40 -4.87 8.42
CA THR A 33 -12.53 -4.23 7.12
C THR A 33 -11.14 -3.69 6.81
N PRO A 34 -10.49 -4.11 5.72
CA PRO A 34 -9.35 -3.35 5.23
C PRO A 34 -9.90 -1.98 4.85
N VAL A 35 -9.79 -1.02 5.77
CA VAL A 35 -9.85 0.40 5.45
C VAL A 35 -8.63 0.61 4.57
N HIS A 36 -8.84 0.43 3.27
CA HIS A 36 -7.96 1.01 2.29
C HIS A 36 -8.17 2.51 2.45
N ALA A 37 -7.35 3.13 3.29
CA ALA A 37 -7.21 4.57 3.32
C ALA A 37 -7.05 5.00 1.86
N GLU A 38 -7.96 5.83 1.37
CA GLU A 38 -7.85 6.45 0.06
C GLU A 38 -6.45 7.09 0.02
N SER A 39 -5.56 6.49 -0.75
CA SER A 39 -4.13 6.73 -0.57
C SER A 39 -3.85 8.19 -0.88
N THR A 40 -3.40 8.97 0.11
CA THR A 40 -2.91 10.35 -0.07
C THR A 40 -1.65 10.40 -0.96
N CYS A 41 -1.17 9.25 -1.45
CA CYS A 41 -0.08 9.19 -2.41
C CYS A 41 -0.56 9.65 -3.79
N PRO A 42 0.22 10.50 -4.49
CA PRO A 42 -0.10 10.84 -5.87
C PRO A 42 -0.01 9.59 -6.76
N ASP A 43 -0.85 9.50 -7.79
CA ASP A 43 -0.78 8.40 -8.76
C ASP A 43 0.49 8.46 -9.62
N TYR A 44 0.94 9.67 -9.93
CA TYR A 44 2.08 9.90 -10.80
C TYR A 44 2.83 11.19 -10.49
N VAL A 45 4.05 11.28 -10.99
CA VAL A 45 4.85 12.52 -11.00
C VAL A 45 5.30 12.84 -12.41
N VAL A 46 5.34 14.13 -12.74
CA VAL A 46 5.84 14.62 -14.03
C VAL A 46 7.30 15.02 -13.89
N LEU A 47 8.13 14.51 -14.80
CA LEU A 47 9.55 14.78 -14.86
C LEU A 47 9.87 16.05 -15.65
N PRO A 48 11.07 16.63 -15.47
CA PRO A 48 11.54 17.77 -16.27
C PRO A 48 11.55 17.50 -17.78
N SER A 49 11.77 16.24 -18.18
CA SER A 49 11.69 15.78 -19.57
C SER A 49 10.27 15.72 -20.13
N GLY A 50 9.23 15.98 -19.31
CA GLY A 50 7.83 15.82 -19.68
C GLY A 50 7.31 14.38 -19.58
N SER A 51 8.17 13.43 -19.21
CA SER A 51 7.77 12.04 -18.97
C SER A 51 6.99 11.89 -17.65
N VAL A 52 6.15 10.87 -17.58
CA VAL A 52 5.30 10.58 -16.41
C VAL A 52 5.79 9.29 -15.75
N PHE A 53 6.02 9.35 -14.44
CA PHE A 53 6.35 8.18 -13.63
C PHE A 53 5.18 7.82 -12.73
N ASN A 54 4.72 6.56 -12.80
CA ASN A 54 3.56 6.06 -12.07
C ASN A 54 3.97 5.59 -10.66
N ILE A 55 3.61 6.38 -9.66
CA ILE A 55 3.89 6.12 -8.24
C ILE A 55 2.94 5.05 -7.69
N ALA A 56 1.66 5.08 -8.05
CA ALA A 56 0.69 4.09 -7.61
C ALA A 56 1.11 2.66 -8.01
N ARG A 57 1.67 2.52 -9.21
CA ARG A 57 2.20 1.24 -9.70
C ARG A 57 3.42 0.79 -8.90
N LEU A 58 4.35 1.71 -8.58
CA LEU A 58 5.50 1.40 -7.74
C LEU A 58 5.06 0.96 -6.33
N ILE A 59 4.07 1.62 -5.74
CA ILE A 59 3.48 1.24 -4.45
C ILE A 59 2.84 -0.14 -4.56
N ALA A 60 2.04 -0.41 -5.59
CA ALA A 60 1.42 -1.70 -5.81
C ALA A 60 2.45 -2.84 -5.99
N ASP A 61 3.55 -2.58 -6.72
CA ASP A 61 4.62 -3.56 -6.94
C ASP A 61 5.48 -3.82 -5.69
N THR A 62 5.51 -2.89 -4.74
CA THR A 62 6.29 -3.02 -3.49
C THR A 62 5.45 -3.38 -2.27
N GLY A 63 4.12 -3.23 -2.36
CA GLY A 63 3.15 -3.58 -1.33
C GLY A 63 2.84 -2.46 -0.32
N SER A 64 3.65 -1.40 -0.23
CA SER A 64 3.35 -0.24 0.63
C SER A 64 4.12 1.03 0.23
N PRO A 65 3.64 2.24 0.60
CA PRO A 65 4.37 3.50 0.37
C PRO A 65 5.75 3.52 1.02
N GLU A 66 5.91 2.96 2.22
CA GLU A 66 7.19 2.90 2.94
C GLU A 66 8.17 1.94 2.24
N ALA A 67 7.67 0.82 1.71
CA ALA A 67 8.47 -0.12 0.94
C ALA A 67 8.95 0.51 -0.39
N ALA A 68 8.06 1.21 -1.09
CA ALA A 68 8.40 2.02 -2.26
C ALA A 68 9.46 3.08 -1.94
N LEU A 69 9.31 3.79 -0.81
CA LEU A 69 10.24 4.83 -0.38
C LEU A 69 11.64 4.24 -0.11
N ARG A 70 11.72 3.13 0.64
CA ARG A 70 12.99 2.43 0.89
C ARG A 70 13.64 1.98 -0.42
N LYS A 71 12.86 1.44 -1.37
CA LYS A 71 13.35 1.01 -2.68
C LYS A 71 13.92 2.17 -3.50
N ALA A 72 13.20 3.29 -3.56
CA ALA A 72 13.65 4.47 -4.30
C ALA A 72 14.94 5.07 -3.69
N ARG A 73 15.02 5.16 -2.35
CA ARG A 73 16.24 5.58 -1.64
C ARG A 73 17.40 4.61 -1.86
N GLY A 74 17.13 3.29 -1.82
CA GLY A 74 18.11 2.25 -2.11
C GLY A 74 18.76 2.41 -3.48
N ALA A 75 17.94 2.60 -4.53
CA ALA A 75 18.43 2.83 -5.89
C ALA A 75 19.33 4.07 -6.00
N LEU A 76 18.97 5.17 -5.33
CA LEU A 76 19.82 6.38 -5.31
C LEU A 76 21.15 6.12 -4.59
N ASN A 77 21.12 5.41 -3.47
CA ASN A 77 22.32 5.06 -2.71
C ASN A 77 23.24 4.13 -3.49
N GLU A 78 22.70 3.15 -4.21
CA GLU A 78 23.47 2.27 -5.09
C GLU A 78 24.18 3.07 -6.19
N ILE A 79 23.48 4.00 -6.85
CA ILE A 79 24.10 4.86 -7.87
C ILE A 79 25.20 5.73 -7.24
N ALA A 80 24.96 6.30 -6.06
CA ALA A 80 25.96 7.11 -5.36
C ALA A 80 27.18 6.27 -4.94
N ALA A 81 26.98 5.06 -4.43
CA ALA A 81 28.03 4.13 -4.03
C ALA A 81 28.91 3.70 -5.23
N ASN A 82 28.34 3.65 -6.44
CA ASN A 82 29.05 3.36 -7.68
C ASN A 82 29.74 4.60 -8.30
N GLY A 83 29.83 5.72 -7.57
CA GLY A 83 30.47 6.95 -8.06
C GLY A 83 29.58 7.86 -8.90
N GLY A 84 28.26 7.64 -8.85
CA GLY A 84 27.26 8.43 -9.58
C GLY A 84 27.03 7.95 -11.01
N CYS A 85 26.43 8.81 -11.82
CA CYS A 85 26.15 8.48 -13.21
C CYS A 85 27.44 8.38 -14.05
N PRO A 86 27.69 7.28 -14.76
CA PRO A 86 28.91 7.10 -15.54
C PRO A 86 28.98 8.13 -16.66
N LYS A 87 30.19 8.67 -16.91
CA LYS A 87 30.45 9.64 -18.00
C LYS A 87 30.27 9.06 -19.42
N SER A 88 30.06 7.75 -19.53
CA SER A 88 29.85 7.01 -20.78
C SER A 88 28.51 7.34 -21.46
N VAL A 89 28.31 6.76 -22.65
CA VAL A 89 27.23 6.93 -23.65
C VAL A 89 25.80 7.13 -23.10
N ARG A 90 25.50 6.71 -21.87
CA ARG A 90 24.15 6.79 -21.27
C ARG A 90 24.03 7.72 -20.06
N ARG A 91 24.92 8.71 -19.92
CA ARG A 91 24.85 9.69 -18.83
C ARG A 91 23.49 10.36 -18.73
N ALA A 92 22.92 10.82 -19.85
CA ALA A 92 21.60 11.44 -19.87
C ALA A 92 20.49 10.51 -19.35
N VAL A 93 20.55 9.22 -19.67
CA VAL A 93 19.55 8.23 -19.19
C VAL A 93 19.68 8.01 -17.69
N CYS A 94 20.91 7.97 -17.18
CA CYS A 94 21.15 7.87 -15.75
C CYS A 94 20.69 9.12 -15.00
N ASP A 95 21.03 10.31 -15.52
CA ASP A 95 20.63 11.59 -14.91
C ASP A 95 19.10 11.72 -14.87
N GLU A 96 18.40 11.32 -15.94
CA GLU A 96 16.92 11.25 -15.95
C GLU A 96 16.40 10.24 -14.94
N THR A 97 16.99 9.05 -14.83
CA THR A 97 16.58 8.03 -13.85
C THR A 97 16.79 8.53 -12.41
N MET A 98 17.88 9.26 -12.14
CA MET A 98 18.10 9.91 -10.85
C MET A 98 17.05 10.99 -10.58
N ALA A 99 16.66 11.77 -11.60
CA ALA A 99 15.59 12.75 -11.47
C ALA A 99 14.23 12.09 -11.17
N VAL A 100 13.90 10.97 -11.84
CA VAL A 100 12.71 10.15 -11.54
C VAL A 100 12.73 9.75 -10.07
N ALA A 101 13.81 9.09 -9.63
CA ALA A 101 13.91 8.52 -8.30
C ALA A 101 13.83 9.59 -7.21
N LYS A 102 14.47 10.75 -7.41
CA LYS A 102 14.38 11.89 -6.47
C LYS A 102 12.95 12.43 -6.36
N LYS A 103 12.25 12.61 -7.47
CA LYS A 103 10.84 13.06 -7.44
C LYS A 103 9.93 12.03 -6.79
N ALA A 104 10.16 10.75 -7.05
CA ALA A 104 9.42 9.67 -6.42
C ALA A 104 9.63 9.64 -4.90
N VAL A 105 10.88 9.84 -4.43
CA VAL A 105 11.18 9.93 -2.98
C VAL A 105 10.38 11.06 -2.33
N VAL A 106 10.38 12.27 -2.90
CA VAL A 106 9.63 13.40 -2.34
C VAL A 106 8.12 13.12 -2.28
N ALA A 107 7.57 12.54 -3.36
CA ALA A 107 6.16 12.17 -3.40
C ALA A 107 5.80 11.08 -2.37
N LEU A 108 6.67 10.08 -2.20
CA LEU A 108 6.48 8.99 -1.25
C LEU A 108 6.69 9.45 0.20
N GLU A 109 7.61 10.37 0.47
CA GLU A 109 7.79 10.97 1.79
C GLU A 109 6.53 11.71 2.25
N ALA A 110 5.90 12.46 1.34
CA ALA A 110 4.68 13.20 1.63
C ALA A 110 3.52 12.29 2.07
N CYS A 111 3.44 11.07 1.52
CA CYS A 111 2.32 10.16 1.81
C CYS A 111 2.66 9.02 2.78
N ALA A 112 3.92 8.63 2.93
CA ALA A 112 4.35 7.63 3.92
C ALA A 112 4.41 8.20 5.35
N HIS A 113 4.30 9.52 5.51
CA HIS A 113 4.31 10.20 6.83
C HIS A 113 2.96 10.88 7.13
N ALA A 114 1.97 10.72 6.26
CA ALA A 114 0.62 11.18 6.54
C ALA A 114 0.10 10.42 7.78
N PRO A 115 -0.33 11.12 8.85
CA PRO A 115 -1.00 10.46 9.95
C PRO A 115 -2.22 9.75 9.37
N GLN A 116 -2.30 8.44 9.57
CA GLN A 116 -3.56 7.74 9.40
C GLN A 116 -4.53 8.49 10.32
N ALA A 117 -5.56 9.12 9.76
CA ALA A 117 -6.61 9.72 10.55
C ALA A 117 -7.33 8.55 11.23
N ASP A 118 -6.80 8.12 12.38
CA ASP A 118 -7.51 7.30 13.33
C ASP A 118 -8.78 8.09 13.67
N GLY A 119 -9.92 7.59 13.19
CA GLY A 119 -11.21 8.20 13.42
C GLY A 119 -11.46 8.35 14.90
N VAL A 120 -11.24 9.55 15.44
CA VAL A 120 -11.84 9.99 16.69
C VAL A 120 -13.31 10.21 16.41
N GLU A 121 -14.08 9.13 16.48
CA GLU A 121 -15.53 9.18 16.61
C GLU A 121 -15.83 9.86 17.95
N ASN A 122 -16.09 11.16 17.90
CA ASN A 122 -16.74 11.87 18.98
C ASN A 122 -18.19 11.37 19.06
N ASP A 123 -18.46 10.35 19.90
CA ASP A 123 -19.82 10.02 20.35
C ASP A 123 -20.28 11.16 21.27
N GLY A 124 -20.70 12.26 20.63
CA GLY A 124 -21.47 13.31 21.26
C GLY A 124 -22.87 12.78 21.58
N ARG A 125 -23.01 11.96 22.62
CA ARG A 125 -24.32 11.63 23.18
C ARG A 125 -24.72 12.69 24.21
N THR A 126 -25.34 13.74 23.70
CA THR A 126 -26.19 14.64 24.47
C THR A 126 -27.33 13.82 25.08
N ALA A 127 -27.24 13.49 26.37
CA ALA A 127 -28.38 12.98 27.11
C ALA A 127 -29.18 14.18 27.61
N ALA A 128 -30.21 14.52 26.83
CA ALA A 128 -31.28 15.40 27.24
C ALA A 128 -32.29 14.65 28.13
N LYS A 129 -32.74 15.37 29.16
CA LYS A 129 -33.96 15.22 29.96
C LYS A 129 -33.92 14.30 31.18
#